data_AF-A0AAN4ZI86-F1
#
_entry.id   AF-A0AAN4ZI86-F1
#
_cell.length_a   1.000
_cell.length_b   1.000
_cell.length_c   1.000
_cell.angle_alpha   90.00
_cell.angle_beta   90.00
_cell.angle_gamma   90.00
#
_symmetry.space_group_name_H-M   'P 1'
#
loop_
_entity.id
_entity.type
_entity.pdbx_description
1 polymer ?
#
loop_
_entity_poly.entity_id
_entity_poly.type
_entity_poly.pdbx_seq_one_letter_code
_entity_poly.pdbx_strand_id
1 'polypeptide(L)'
;HCSATMDDHTYAMDQSMEESGDMDDDPPILADETQWRAEENPMEFPEDPATISIQLDNYEPPKEKPMEVEEAPMADVLSPTVADFPPLSVLSGAVRMCYLCGAVTAHVHATPRNPKERAAFLARVISSKKSDLFSVKALGRNIATAYFCVHHLRTLDEIPQEKQIGTYPLAMMDKPKNIKKKSK
;
A
#
# COMPACT_ATOMS: atom_id res chain seq x y z
N HIS A 1 -14.35 -50.79 -8.42
CA HIS A 1 -13.96 -51.09 -7.03
C HIS A 1 -12.45 -50.96 -6.92
N CYS A 2 -11.96 -49.79 -6.53
CA CYS A 2 -10.54 -49.54 -6.25
C CYS A 2 -10.45 -49.16 -4.77
N SER A 3 -9.81 -50.03 -4.00
CA SER A 3 -9.53 -49.88 -2.57
C SER A 3 -8.03 -49.64 -2.37
N ALA A 4 -7.68 -49.13 -1.18
CA ALA A 4 -6.34 -48.99 -0.58
C ALA A 4 -5.56 -47.72 -0.95
N THR A 5 -4.93 -46.97 -0.04
CA THR A 5 -4.72 -47.09 1.42
C THR A 5 -4.44 -45.67 1.96
N MET A 6 -4.93 -45.36 3.16
CA MET A 6 -4.54 -44.16 3.91
C MET A 6 -3.35 -44.53 4.79
N ASP A 7 -2.22 -43.83 4.63
CA ASP A 7 -1.09 -43.90 5.55
C ASP A 7 -1.23 -42.80 6.60
N ASP A 8 -1.49 -43.26 7.81
CA ASP A 8 -1.65 -42.50 9.05
C ASP A 8 -0.25 -42.23 9.63
N HIS A 9 0.24 -41.00 9.47
CA HIS A 9 1.48 -40.55 10.12
C HIS A 9 1.14 -39.67 11.33
N THR A 10 0.81 -40.33 12.44
CA THR A 10 0.94 -39.77 13.79
C THR A 10 2.42 -39.55 14.12
N TYR A 11 2.88 -38.30 14.09
CA TYR A 11 4.15 -37.91 14.69
C TYR A 11 3.92 -37.49 16.14
N ALA A 12 4.26 -38.39 17.06
CA ALA A 12 4.30 -38.12 18.49
C ALA A 12 5.70 -37.63 18.90
N MET A 13 5.69 -36.52 19.66
CA MET A 13 6.62 -36.10 20.71
C MET A 13 8.14 -36.14 20.43
N ASP A 14 8.82 -35.00 20.63
CA ASP A 14 9.86 -34.99 21.67
C ASP A 14 10.07 -33.57 22.23
N GLN A 15 9.96 -33.49 23.55
CA GLN A 15 10.32 -32.36 24.39
C GLN A 15 11.83 -32.40 24.59
N SER A 16 12.55 -31.34 24.27
CA SER A 16 13.85 -31.03 24.89
C SER A 16 14.30 -29.65 24.46
N MET A 17 14.20 -28.66 25.35
CA MET A 17 15.14 -27.55 25.38
C MET A 17 15.06 -26.86 26.73
N GLU A 18 15.77 -27.44 27.68
CA GLU A 18 16.23 -26.78 28.89
C GLU A 18 17.62 -26.24 28.55
N GLU A 19 17.77 -24.93 28.41
CA GLU A 19 19.06 -24.28 28.65
C GLU A 19 18.80 -22.85 29.12
N SER A 20 18.85 -22.72 30.45
CA SER A 20 18.93 -21.46 31.19
C SER A 20 20.29 -20.82 30.93
N GLY A 21 20.30 -19.79 30.09
CA GLY A 21 21.41 -18.85 29.96
C GLY A 21 21.08 -17.56 30.68
N ASP A 22 21.25 -17.56 32.00
CA ASP A 22 21.42 -16.33 32.77
C ASP A 22 22.73 -15.66 32.31
N MET A 23 22.62 -14.58 31.55
CA MET A 23 23.68 -13.59 31.44
C MET A 23 23.12 -12.24 31.89
N ASP A 24 23.25 -12.02 33.19
CA ASP A 24 23.25 -10.72 33.83
C ASP A 24 24.45 -9.90 33.32
N ASP A 25 24.24 -9.01 32.37
CA ASP A 25 25.14 -7.88 32.09
C ASP A 25 24.33 -6.76 31.41
N ASP A 26 23.39 -6.19 32.16
CA ASP A 26 22.80 -4.88 31.81
C ASP A 26 23.75 -3.78 32.31
N PRO A 27 24.46 -3.06 31.43
CA PRO A 27 25.20 -1.87 31.86
C PRO A 27 24.20 -0.81 32.33
N PRO A 28 24.55 0.00 33.35
CA PRO A 28 23.70 1.09 33.79
C PRO A 28 23.59 2.12 32.66
N ILE A 29 22.45 2.15 31.98
CA ILE A 29 22.06 3.30 31.17
C ILE A 29 21.76 4.42 32.16
N LEU A 30 22.80 5.21 32.44
CA LEU A 30 22.68 6.51 33.08
C LEU A 30 21.59 7.28 32.34
N ALA A 31 20.47 7.47 33.01
CA ALA A 31 19.47 8.45 32.65
C ALA A 31 20.13 9.84 32.73
N ASP A 32 20.76 10.26 31.64
CA ASP A 32 20.96 11.67 31.41
C ASP A 32 19.60 12.21 30.95
N GLU A 33 18.85 12.73 31.92
CA GLU A 33 17.73 13.63 31.72
C GLU A 33 18.22 14.91 31.03
N THR A 34 18.67 14.80 29.78
CA THR A 34 18.84 15.95 28.90
C THR A 34 17.45 16.36 28.43
N GLN A 35 16.73 17.02 29.34
CA GLN A 35 16.23 18.36 29.11
C GLN A 35 15.87 18.67 27.65
N TRP A 36 14.87 17.97 27.10
CA TRP A 36 14.13 18.47 25.95
C TRP A 36 13.26 19.62 26.45
N ARG A 37 13.92 20.75 26.67
CA ARG A 37 13.31 22.06 26.82
C ARG A 37 12.37 22.21 25.62
N ALA A 38 11.09 22.26 25.91
CA ALA A 38 10.14 22.92 25.05
C ALA A 38 10.56 24.39 24.94
N GLU A 39 11.53 24.68 24.08
CA GLU A 39 11.62 26.01 23.48
C GLU A 39 10.47 26.09 22.48
N GLU A 40 9.35 26.54 23.03
CA GLU A 40 8.26 27.20 22.34
C GLU A 40 8.90 28.28 21.49
N ASN A 41 9.22 27.93 20.25
CA ASN A 41 9.60 28.87 19.22
C ASN A 41 8.26 29.31 18.61
N PRO A 42 7.69 30.47 18.99
CA PRO A 42 6.54 31.00 18.27
C PRO A 42 7.01 31.24 16.85
N MET A 43 6.61 30.35 15.95
CA MET A 43 6.83 30.53 14.53
C MET A 43 5.98 31.76 14.15
N GLU A 44 6.60 32.94 14.19
CA GLU A 44 6.03 34.20 13.72
C GLU A 44 5.64 33.96 12.26
N PHE A 45 4.34 33.80 12.03
CA PHE A 45 3.77 33.82 10.70
C PHE A 45 4.01 35.24 10.16
N PRO A 46 4.75 35.42 9.05
CA PRO A 46 4.91 36.74 8.45
C PRO A 46 3.51 37.27 8.08
N GLU A 47 3.13 38.39 8.69
CA GLU A 47 1.82 39.06 8.55
C GLU A 47 1.65 39.79 7.22
N ASP A 48 2.43 39.43 6.19
CA ASP A 48 2.30 40.01 4.87
C ASP A 48 1.57 39.03 3.95
N PRO A 49 0.23 39.16 3.77
CA PRO A 49 -0.46 38.60 2.62
C PRO A 49 -0.01 39.40 1.39
N ALA A 50 1.21 39.15 0.93
CA ALA A 50 1.65 39.52 -0.40
C ALA A 50 0.64 38.87 -1.35
N THR A 51 -0.33 39.68 -1.76
CA THR A 51 -1.39 39.35 -2.67
C THR A 51 -0.68 39.06 -3.99
N ILE A 52 -0.41 37.79 -4.25
CA ILE A 52 0.09 37.34 -5.54
C ILE A 52 -1.08 37.53 -6.51
N SER A 53 -1.16 38.73 -7.08
CA SER A 53 -1.98 39.03 -8.25
C SER A 53 -1.39 38.25 -9.41
N ILE A 54 -1.83 36.99 -9.57
CA ILE A 54 -1.55 36.20 -10.76
C ILE A 54 -2.27 36.92 -11.91
N GLN A 55 -1.52 37.67 -12.71
CA GLN A 55 -2.05 38.25 -13.95
C GLN A 55 -2.41 37.10 -14.88
N LEU A 56 -3.72 36.92 -15.08
CA LEU A 56 -4.34 35.82 -15.82
C LEU A 56 -4.40 36.13 -17.33
N ASP A 57 -3.54 37.03 -17.81
CA ASP A 57 -3.70 37.67 -19.13
C ASP A 57 -2.91 36.99 -20.26
N ASN A 58 -2.21 35.87 -19.99
CA ASN A 58 -1.35 35.20 -20.96
C ASN A 58 -1.67 33.71 -21.17
N TYR A 59 -2.94 33.30 -21.06
CA TYR A 59 -3.34 31.98 -21.52
C TYR A 59 -3.76 32.05 -23.00
N GLU A 60 -2.81 31.83 -23.91
CA GLU A 60 -3.15 31.49 -25.30
C GLU A 60 -3.59 30.02 -25.33
N PRO A 61 -4.87 29.73 -25.65
CA PRO A 61 -5.33 28.36 -25.81
C PRO A 61 -4.52 27.69 -26.94
N PRO A 62 -4.05 26.45 -26.74
CA PRO A 62 -3.31 25.74 -27.77
C PRO A 62 -4.18 25.62 -29.03
N LYS A 63 -3.67 26.15 -30.14
CA LYS A 63 -4.30 26.03 -31.46
C LYS A 63 -4.36 24.55 -31.82
N GLU A 64 -5.52 23.95 -31.63
CA GLU A 64 -5.83 22.59 -32.06
C GLU A 64 -5.61 22.51 -33.57
N LYS A 65 -4.62 21.73 -33.99
CA LYS A 65 -4.50 21.32 -35.38
C LYS A 65 -5.64 20.35 -35.65
N PRO A 66 -6.42 20.53 -36.74
CA PRO A 66 -7.35 19.51 -37.20
C PRO A 66 -6.57 18.23 -37.44
N MET A 67 -6.82 17.21 -36.64
CA MET A 67 -6.33 15.87 -36.94
C MET A 67 -7.12 15.37 -38.13
N GLU A 68 -6.46 15.27 -39.28
CA GLU A 68 -6.99 14.57 -40.44
C GLU A 68 -7.27 13.12 -40.03
N VAL A 69 -8.54 12.75 -40.13
CA VAL A 69 -9.01 11.38 -39.92
C VAL A 69 -8.65 10.60 -41.17
N GLU A 70 -7.52 9.90 -41.16
CA GLU A 70 -7.24 8.87 -42.15
C GLU A 70 -8.23 7.72 -41.94
N GLU A 71 -9.14 7.56 -42.90
CA GLU A 71 -10.08 6.46 -42.96
C GLU A 71 -9.31 5.13 -43.12
N ALA A 72 -9.30 4.34 -42.05
CA ALA A 72 -8.74 2.99 -42.09
C ALA A 72 -9.62 2.08 -42.97
N PRO A 73 -9.01 1.24 -43.84
CA PRO A 73 -9.74 0.32 -44.70
C PRO A 73 -10.46 -0.75 -43.88
N MET A 74 -11.70 -0.99 -44.27
CA MET A 74 -12.64 -1.93 -43.66
C MET A 74 -12.20 -3.36 -44.00
N ALA A 75 -11.40 -3.97 -43.12
CA ALA A 75 -11.03 -5.37 -43.23
C ALA A 75 -12.04 -6.27 -42.52
N ASP A 76 -12.33 -7.40 -43.17
CA ASP A 76 -13.35 -8.39 -42.87
C ASP A 76 -13.49 -8.81 -41.40
N VAL A 77 -14.76 -8.87 -41.01
CA VAL A 77 -15.28 -9.27 -39.71
C VAL A 77 -15.16 -10.78 -39.55
N LEU A 78 -14.10 -11.25 -38.90
CA LEU A 78 -14.08 -12.57 -38.27
C LEU A 78 -14.73 -12.47 -36.89
N SER A 79 -15.84 -13.18 -36.71
CA SER A 79 -16.63 -13.25 -35.48
C SER A 79 -15.76 -13.64 -34.27
N PRO A 80 -15.67 -12.83 -33.21
CA PRO A 80 -15.00 -13.23 -31.99
C PRO A 80 -15.88 -14.24 -31.25
N THR A 81 -15.38 -15.47 -31.16
CA THR A 81 -15.91 -16.51 -30.28
C THR A 81 -15.90 -16.03 -28.84
N VAL A 82 -17.11 -15.81 -28.32
CA VAL A 82 -17.45 -15.55 -26.93
C VAL A 82 -17.08 -16.74 -26.04
N ALA A 83 -15.84 -16.78 -25.56
CA ALA A 83 -15.47 -17.56 -24.38
C ALA A 83 -14.30 -16.83 -23.71
N ASP A 84 -14.39 -16.67 -22.39
CA ASP A 84 -13.37 -16.03 -21.53
C ASP A 84 -13.27 -14.49 -21.54
N PHE A 85 -14.43 -13.81 -21.45
CA PHE A 85 -14.41 -12.47 -20.86
C PHE A 85 -14.29 -12.60 -19.34
N PRO A 86 -13.19 -12.10 -18.72
CA PRO A 86 -13.06 -12.09 -17.27
C PRO A 86 -14.24 -11.35 -16.64
N PRO A 87 -14.72 -11.77 -15.46
CA PRO A 87 -15.93 -11.22 -14.85
C PRO A 87 -15.86 -9.70 -14.77
N LEU A 88 -16.73 -9.06 -15.55
CA LEU A 88 -16.90 -7.62 -15.66
C LEU A 88 -17.37 -7.04 -14.32
N SER A 89 -16.42 -6.84 -13.41
CA SER A 89 -16.59 -5.95 -12.26
C SER A 89 -16.51 -4.46 -12.66
N VAL A 90 -16.71 -4.14 -13.95
CA VAL A 90 -16.46 -2.81 -14.56
C VAL A 90 -17.74 -1.99 -14.73
N LEU A 91 -18.91 -2.46 -14.26
CA LEU A 91 -20.18 -1.76 -14.46
C LEU A 91 -20.53 -0.76 -13.35
N SER A 92 -19.59 0.12 -13.05
CA SER A 92 -19.92 1.44 -12.53
C SER A 92 -18.91 2.39 -13.14
N GLY A 93 -19.30 3.01 -14.26
CA GLY A 93 -18.52 4.01 -15.01
C GLY A 93 -18.27 5.30 -14.22
N ALA A 94 -18.19 5.22 -12.90
CA ALA A 94 -17.77 6.30 -12.04
C ALA A 94 -16.27 6.51 -12.28
N VAL A 95 -15.97 7.54 -13.06
CA VAL A 95 -14.60 8.02 -13.21
C VAL A 95 -14.12 8.53 -11.85
N ARG A 96 -12.95 8.07 -11.41
CA ARG A 96 -12.37 8.47 -10.12
C ARG A 96 -10.95 8.98 -10.33
N MET A 97 -10.53 9.88 -9.44
CA MET A 97 -9.17 10.39 -9.40
C MET A 97 -8.25 9.41 -8.68
N CYS A 98 -7.13 9.06 -9.30
CA CYS A 98 -6.09 8.24 -8.68
C CYS A 98 -5.42 9.00 -7.53
N TYR A 99 -5.26 8.32 -6.40
CA TYR A 99 -4.68 8.88 -5.18
C TYR A 99 -3.20 9.29 -5.33
N LEU A 100 -2.45 8.67 -6.26
CA LEU A 100 -1.02 8.95 -6.45
C LEU A 100 -0.76 10.00 -7.53
N CYS A 101 -1.20 9.74 -8.75
CA CYS A 101 -0.91 10.65 -9.87
C CYS A 101 -1.98 11.73 -10.13
N GLY A 102 -3.13 11.67 -9.45
CA GLY A 102 -4.24 12.58 -9.72
C GLY A 102 -4.95 12.36 -11.06
N ALA A 103 -4.58 11.33 -11.83
CA ALA A 103 -5.23 11.03 -13.10
C ALA A 103 -6.68 10.58 -12.87
N VAL A 104 -7.61 11.13 -13.65
CA VAL A 104 -9.04 10.79 -13.61
C VAL A 104 -9.29 9.66 -14.60
N THR A 105 -9.57 8.44 -14.12
CA THR A 105 -9.72 7.25 -14.98
C THR A 105 -10.96 6.44 -14.59
N ALA A 106 -11.55 5.73 -15.57
CA ALA A 106 -12.63 4.78 -15.31
C ALA A 106 -12.07 3.45 -14.75
N HIS A 107 -10.84 3.10 -15.10
CA HIS A 107 -10.14 1.92 -14.63
C HIS A 107 -9.39 2.24 -13.34
N VAL A 108 -10.11 2.15 -12.21
CA VAL A 108 -9.55 2.29 -10.87
C VAL A 108 -9.88 1.09 -10.01
N HIS A 109 -8.98 0.77 -9.08
CA HIS A 109 -9.23 -0.20 -8.02
C HIS A 109 -9.32 0.53 -6.68
N ALA A 110 -10.38 0.26 -5.93
CA ALA A 110 -10.59 0.80 -4.60
C ALA A 110 -9.79 0.00 -3.56
N THR A 111 -9.32 0.68 -2.51
CA THR A 111 -8.70 -0.01 -1.38
C THR A 111 -9.71 -0.89 -0.63
N PRO A 112 -9.38 -2.15 -0.32
CA PRO A 112 -10.22 -3.02 0.49
C PRO A 112 -10.47 -2.42 1.88
N ARG A 113 -11.67 -2.70 2.44
CA ARG A 113 -12.00 -2.37 3.83
C ARG A 113 -11.37 -3.34 4.83
N ASN A 114 -11.18 -4.60 4.43
CA ASN A 114 -10.57 -5.61 5.27
C ASN A 114 -9.06 -5.30 5.47
N PRO A 115 -8.56 -5.14 6.71
CA PRO A 115 -7.18 -4.74 6.97
C PRO A 115 -6.14 -5.70 6.38
N LYS A 116 -6.41 -7.01 6.36
CA LYS A 116 -5.48 -8.01 5.79
C LYS A 116 -5.34 -7.84 4.27
N GLU A 117 -6.47 -7.75 3.58
CA GLU A 117 -6.51 -7.52 2.13
C GLU A 117 -5.98 -6.14 1.77
N ARG A 118 -6.23 -5.13 2.60
CA ARG A 118 -5.72 -3.77 2.42
C ARG A 118 -4.20 -3.74 2.47
N ALA A 119 -3.57 -4.41 3.44
CA ALA A 119 -2.12 -4.50 3.51
C ALA A 119 -1.52 -5.18 2.26
N ALA A 120 -2.11 -6.30 1.83
CA ALA A 120 -1.71 -6.99 0.61
C ALA A 120 -1.93 -6.15 -0.66
N PHE A 121 -3.02 -5.38 -0.71
CA PHE A 121 -3.30 -4.45 -1.81
C PHE A 121 -2.27 -3.32 -1.86
N LEU A 122 -2.00 -2.65 -0.74
CA LEU A 122 -1.03 -1.55 -0.67
C LEU A 122 0.41 -2.01 -0.95
N ALA A 123 0.76 -3.27 -0.64
CA ALA A 123 2.05 -3.85 -1.00
C ALA A 123 2.24 -4.03 -2.52
N ARG A 124 1.15 -4.11 -3.30
CA ARG A 124 1.18 -4.17 -4.77
C ARG A 124 1.26 -2.80 -5.44
N VAL A 125 1.09 -1.72 -4.69
CA VAL A 125 1.12 -0.36 -5.23
C VAL A 125 2.56 0.04 -5.56
N ILE A 126 2.84 0.30 -6.83
CA ILE A 126 4.14 0.79 -7.30
C ILE A 126 4.21 2.28 -7.01
N SER A 127 5.22 2.69 -6.27
CA SER A 127 5.49 4.10 -5.96
C SER A 127 6.77 4.53 -6.66
N SER A 128 6.69 5.49 -7.58
CA SER A 128 7.87 6.02 -8.26
C SER A 128 8.61 7.05 -7.40
N LYS A 129 7.91 7.75 -6.50
CA LYS A 129 8.47 8.80 -5.66
C LYS A 129 8.50 8.40 -4.19
N LYS A 130 9.45 8.96 -3.43
CA LYS A 130 9.53 8.79 -1.97
C LYS A 130 8.33 9.39 -1.24
N SER A 131 7.76 10.48 -1.76
CA SER A 131 6.53 11.10 -1.25
C SER A 131 5.36 10.13 -1.27
N ASP A 132 5.24 9.36 -2.36
CA ASP A 132 4.12 8.45 -2.60
C ASP A 132 4.15 7.29 -1.61
N LEU A 133 5.35 6.80 -1.29
CA LEU A 133 5.54 5.77 -0.24
C LEU A 133 5.04 6.25 1.12
N PHE A 134 5.28 7.51 1.47
CA PHE A 134 4.78 8.07 2.73
C PHE A 134 3.25 8.14 2.73
N SER A 135 2.65 8.61 1.65
CA SER A 135 1.19 8.66 1.47
C SER A 135 0.54 7.28 1.54
N VAL A 136 1.12 6.28 0.88
CA VAL A 136 0.65 4.88 0.91
C VAL A 136 0.78 4.29 2.32
N LYS A 137 1.88 4.57 3.03
CA LYS A 137 2.08 4.12 4.40
C LYS A 137 1.10 4.75 5.38
N ALA A 138 0.80 6.04 5.21
CA ALA A 138 -0.23 6.74 5.98
C ALA A 138 -1.62 6.15 5.70
N LEU A 139 -1.91 5.83 4.44
CA LEU A 139 -3.17 5.22 4.02
C LEU A 139 -3.36 3.80 4.60
N GLY A 140 -2.28 3.07 4.87
CA GLY A 140 -2.35 1.77 5.56
C GLY A 140 -2.86 1.86 7.01
N ARG A 141 -2.66 3.01 7.68
CA ARG A 141 -3.14 3.27 9.04
C ARG A 141 -4.56 3.83 9.08
N ASN A 142 -5.02 4.39 7.96
CA ASN A 142 -6.35 4.99 7.84
C ASN A 142 -7.33 3.99 7.21
N ILE A 143 -8.61 4.05 7.56
CA ILE A 143 -9.69 3.22 6.99
C ILE A 143 -10.26 3.85 5.69
N ALA A 144 -9.87 5.09 5.37
CA ALA A 144 -10.34 5.81 4.19
C ALA A 144 -10.21 4.98 2.89
N THR A 145 -11.25 5.03 2.05
CA THR A 145 -11.24 4.42 0.72
C THR A 145 -10.49 5.34 -0.24
N ALA A 146 -9.48 4.81 -0.91
CA ALA A 146 -8.71 5.49 -1.93
C ALA A 146 -8.74 4.67 -3.23
N TYR A 147 -8.59 5.36 -4.36
CA TYR A 147 -8.67 4.75 -5.69
C TYR A 147 -7.30 4.81 -6.36
N PHE A 148 -6.88 3.71 -6.97
CA PHE A 148 -5.60 3.58 -7.65
C PHE A 148 -5.83 3.18 -9.11
N CYS A 149 -5.19 3.86 -10.05
CA CYS A 149 -5.24 3.46 -11.45
C CYS A 149 -4.36 2.23 -11.69
N VAL A 150 -4.64 1.51 -12.77
CA VAL A 150 -3.92 0.27 -13.16
C VAL A 150 -2.41 0.47 -13.31
N HIS A 151 -1.95 1.65 -13.72
CA HIS A 151 -0.51 1.94 -13.87
C HIS A 151 0.27 1.91 -12.55
N HIS A 152 -0.40 2.16 -11.42
CA HIS A 152 0.24 2.11 -10.10
C HIS A 152 0.05 0.76 -9.40
N LEU A 153 -0.53 -0.23 -10.06
CA LEU A 153 -0.73 -1.56 -9.48
C LEU A 153 0.13 -2.57 -10.24
N ARG A 154 0.92 -3.34 -9.51
CA ARG A 154 1.52 -4.55 -10.10
C ARG A 154 0.40 -5.52 -10.46
N THR A 155 0.36 -5.92 -11.71
CA THR A 155 -0.43 -7.07 -12.15
C THR A 155 0.06 -8.30 -11.38
N LEU A 156 -0.87 -9.17 -11.00
CA LEU A 156 -0.51 -10.38 -10.25
C LEU A 156 0.38 -11.32 -11.09
N ASP A 157 0.36 -11.16 -12.42
CA ASP A 157 1.13 -11.94 -13.38
C ASP A 157 2.62 -11.58 -13.41
N GLU A 158 3.01 -10.42 -12.88
CA GLU A 158 4.41 -9.94 -12.89
C GLU A 158 5.11 -10.09 -11.53
N ILE A 159 4.64 -10.97 -10.63
CA ILE A 159 5.42 -11.33 -9.45
C ILE A 159 6.52 -12.27 -9.93
N PRO A 160 7.81 -11.86 -9.96
CA PRO A 160 8.89 -12.77 -10.27
C PRO A 160 8.88 -13.82 -9.15
N GLN A 161 8.61 -15.08 -9.48
CA GLN A 161 8.48 -16.17 -8.51
C GLN A 161 9.75 -16.37 -7.65
N GLU A 162 10.88 -15.75 -8.01
CA GLU A 162 12.19 -15.99 -7.41
C GLU A 162 12.48 -15.24 -6.09
N LYS A 163 11.54 -14.49 -5.51
CA LYS A 163 11.72 -13.89 -4.16
C LYS A 163 10.65 -14.27 -3.15
N GLN A 164 10.17 -15.52 -3.19
CA GLN A 164 9.37 -16.12 -2.12
C GLN A 164 10.18 -16.60 -0.89
N ILE A 165 11.44 -16.20 -0.74
CA ILE A 165 12.24 -16.59 0.44
C ILE A 165 12.44 -15.37 1.33
N GLY A 166 11.55 -15.24 2.29
CA GLY A 166 11.56 -14.17 3.26
C GLY A 166 10.24 -14.13 4.01
N THR A 167 9.88 -15.25 4.63
CA THR A 167 8.96 -15.29 5.75
C THR A 167 9.35 -14.17 6.72
N TYR A 168 8.65 -13.04 6.67
CA TYR A 168 8.71 -12.08 7.76
C TYR A 168 8.09 -12.79 8.97
N PRO A 169 8.86 -13.07 10.04
CA PRO A 169 8.28 -13.67 11.23
C PRO A 169 7.23 -12.70 11.76
N LEU A 170 5.97 -13.10 11.65
CA LEU A 170 4.79 -12.38 12.11
C LEU A 170 4.66 -12.45 13.65
N ALA A 171 5.79 -12.59 14.37
CA ALA A 171 5.82 -13.02 15.75
C ALA A 171 6.96 -12.37 16.53
N MET A 172 6.98 -11.04 16.63
CA MET A 172 7.57 -10.33 17.77
C MET A 172 6.71 -9.11 18.09
N MET A 173 5.44 -9.36 18.43
CA MET A 173 4.72 -8.40 19.26
C MET A 173 5.08 -8.71 20.70
N ASP A 174 5.98 -7.88 21.24
CA ASP A 174 6.25 -7.81 22.66
C ASP A 174 4.94 -7.75 23.44
N LYS A 175 4.71 -8.79 24.26
CA LYS A 175 3.60 -8.81 25.21
C LYS A 175 3.77 -7.60 26.14
N PRO A 176 2.71 -6.80 26.38
CA PRO A 176 2.78 -5.72 27.36
C PRO A 176 3.10 -6.31 28.74
N LYS A 177 4.27 -5.98 29.28
CA LYS A 177 4.68 -6.34 30.65
C LYS A 177 3.68 -5.69 31.61
N ASN A 178 2.93 -6.53 32.33
CA ASN A 178 1.94 -6.12 33.33
C ASN A 178 2.68 -5.54 34.55
N ILE A 179 2.80 -4.21 34.62
CA ILE A 179 3.41 -3.51 35.75
C ILE A 179 2.41 -3.52 36.91
N LYS A 180 2.60 -4.48 37.83
CA LYS A 180 1.95 -4.47 39.15
C LYS A 180 2.42 -3.24 39.94
N LYS A 181 1.57 -2.22 40.03
CA LYS A 181 1.73 -1.10 40.96
C LYS A 181 1.60 -1.63 42.39
N LYS A 182 2.69 -1.63 43.16
CA LYS A 182 2.65 -1.77 44.63
C LYS A 182 2.18 -0.44 45.21
N SER A 183 0.97 -0.43 45.76
CA SER A 183 0.48 0.65 46.61
C SER A 183 1.17 0.54 47.97
N LYS A 184 1.62 1.68 48.50
CA LYS A 184 2.17 1.83 49.85
C LYS A 184 1.12 2.44 50.76
#